data_AF-A0A090XCX1-F1
#
_entry.id   AF-A0A090XCX1-F1
#
_cell.length_a   1.000
_cell.length_b   1.000
_cell.length_c   1.000
_cell.angle_alpha   90.00
_cell.angle_beta   90.00
_cell.angle_gamma   90.00
#
_symmetry.space_group_name_H-M   'P 1'
#
loop_
_entity.id
_entity.type
_entity.pdbx_description
1 polymer ?
#
loop_
_entity_poly.entity_id
_entity_poly.type
_entity_poly.pdbx_seq_one_letter_code
_entity_poly.pdbx_strand_id
1 'polypeptide(L)'
;MVHLTSSRATAFALLLVLLVERGACAQPECDFREFYKLYPPFVYDLNFKVTGESNIPYILKTDCDNLKNVTQRVETFLQGCSADKNEFMKEKITALRLTKESLCGSELQEDLNLWRDCFNPSVFAGCKKNVEERLDKLEQDGALGDYEKWCRNKSLSYQCALKAGAGCPTIADRARKAVENYINTLMDVHGCLRPTVYACEGKLVHNCHWTVVYKSAEKLPLLPSDEGTLSKYCRAAKSVSTCTRNVQIEQCSEEEKTISAYLRGWLPTEP
;
A
#
# COMPACT_ATOMS: atom_id res chain seq x y z
N MET A 1 67.60 -14.89 -35.85
CA MET A 1 66.50 -15.45 -36.68
C MET A 1 65.31 -15.67 -35.76
N VAL A 2 64.23 -14.89 -35.97
CA VAL A 2 62.81 -15.21 -35.69
C VAL A 2 62.46 -15.50 -34.21
N HIS A 3 62.13 -14.46 -33.44
CA HIS A 3 60.77 -13.93 -33.20
C HIS A 3 60.14 -14.47 -31.90
N LEU A 4 60.35 -13.72 -30.82
CA LEU A 4 59.48 -13.70 -29.65
C LEU A 4 58.11 -13.13 -30.07
N THR A 5 57.20 -13.98 -30.54
CA THR A 5 55.79 -13.62 -30.73
C THR A 5 54.95 -14.21 -29.60
N SER A 6 55.05 -13.61 -28.40
CA SER A 6 54.11 -13.88 -27.30
C SER A 6 53.91 -12.61 -26.47
N SER A 7 53.33 -11.60 -27.11
CA SER A 7 53.01 -10.33 -26.46
C SER A 7 51.68 -9.76 -26.96
N ARG A 8 51.36 -9.97 -28.25
CA ARG A 8 50.05 -9.57 -28.79
C ARG A 8 48.89 -10.42 -28.24
N ALA A 9 49.01 -11.74 -28.18
CA ALA A 9 47.92 -12.60 -27.70
C ALA A 9 47.59 -12.36 -26.21
N THR A 10 48.60 -12.14 -25.38
CA THR A 10 48.45 -11.81 -23.96
C THR A 10 47.89 -10.41 -23.74
N ALA A 11 48.29 -9.42 -24.56
CA ALA A 11 47.71 -8.07 -24.48
C ALA A 11 46.23 -8.03 -24.92
N PHE A 12 45.84 -8.78 -25.96
CA PHE A 12 44.45 -8.91 -26.38
C PHE A 12 43.59 -9.66 -25.35
N ALA A 13 44.13 -10.72 -24.72
CA ALA A 13 43.45 -11.43 -23.65
C ALA A 13 43.27 -10.53 -22.40
N LEU A 14 44.29 -9.75 -22.01
CA LEU A 14 44.19 -8.79 -20.91
C LEU A 14 43.24 -7.62 -21.22
N LEU A 15 43.19 -7.14 -22.47
CA LEU A 15 42.20 -6.15 -22.91
C LEU A 15 40.78 -6.72 -22.90
N LEU A 16 40.58 -7.98 -23.30
CA LEU A 16 39.30 -8.68 -23.20
C LEU A 16 38.88 -8.89 -21.74
N VAL A 17 39.79 -9.29 -20.85
CA VAL A 17 39.52 -9.42 -19.42
C VAL A 17 39.22 -8.06 -18.80
N LEU A 18 39.96 -6.99 -19.15
CA LEU A 18 39.70 -5.63 -18.65
C LEU A 18 38.41 -5.01 -19.24
N LEU A 19 38.03 -5.36 -20.46
CA LEU A 19 36.75 -4.96 -21.07
C LEU A 19 35.57 -5.75 -20.50
N VAL A 20 35.78 -7.01 -20.09
CA VAL A 20 34.80 -7.84 -19.38
C VAL A 20 34.68 -7.41 -17.91
N GLU A 21 35.76 -6.98 -17.26
CA GLU A 21 35.75 -6.45 -15.89
C GLU A 21 35.18 -5.02 -15.80
N ARG A 22 35.42 -4.17 -16.82
CA ARG A 22 34.81 -2.82 -16.89
C ARG A 22 33.44 -2.79 -17.56
N GLY A 23 33.07 -3.87 -18.23
CA GLY A 23 31.79 -4.07 -18.91
C GLY A 23 31.07 -5.30 -18.37
N ALA A 24 31.18 -5.59 -17.07
CA ALA A 24 30.30 -6.55 -16.41
C ALA A 24 28.87 -6.12 -16.76
N CYS A 25 28.25 -6.90 -17.64
CA CYS A 25 27.00 -6.57 -18.29
C CYS A 25 25.98 -6.25 -17.22
N ALA A 26 25.75 -4.96 -16.96
CA ALA A 26 24.65 -4.55 -16.13
C ALA A 26 23.42 -5.14 -16.79
N GLN A 27 22.77 -6.09 -16.10
CA GLN A 27 21.56 -6.71 -16.61
C GLN A 27 20.60 -5.59 -17.04
N PRO A 28 19.90 -5.75 -18.17
CA PRO A 28 18.93 -4.76 -18.60
C PRO A 28 17.90 -4.55 -17.50
N GLU A 29 17.31 -3.36 -17.44
CA GLU A 29 16.23 -3.10 -16.48
C GLU A 29 15.02 -3.98 -16.81
N CYS A 30 14.39 -4.52 -15.77
CA CYS A 30 13.20 -5.35 -15.93
C CYS A 30 12.02 -4.56 -16.50
N ASP A 31 11.30 -5.16 -17.44
CA ASP A 31 10.06 -4.59 -17.95
C ASP A 31 8.95 -4.69 -16.88
N PHE A 32 8.45 -3.53 -16.46
CA PHE A 32 7.42 -3.44 -15.43
C PHE A 32 6.09 -4.08 -15.84
N ARG A 33 5.72 -3.99 -17.12
CA ARG A 33 4.47 -4.56 -17.64
C ARG A 33 4.55 -6.08 -17.71
N GLU A 34 5.70 -6.65 -18.03
CA GLU A 34 5.93 -8.09 -17.97
C GLU A 34 5.85 -8.60 -16.53
N PHE A 35 6.54 -7.94 -15.59
CA PHE A 35 6.41 -8.26 -14.16
C PHE A 35 4.94 -8.21 -13.69
N TYR A 36 4.21 -7.17 -14.05
CA TYR A 36 2.80 -7.01 -13.68
C TYR A 36 1.86 -8.03 -14.34
N LYS A 37 2.27 -8.76 -15.39
CA LYS A 37 1.48 -9.89 -15.91
C LYS A 37 1.73 -11.19 -15.14
N LEU A 38 2.88 -11.31 -14.46
CA LEU A 38 3.29 -12.53 -13.79
C LEU A 38 2.66 -12.69 -12.41
N TYR A 39 2.49 -11.59 -11.67
CA TYR A 39 2.24 -11.62 -10.23
C TYR A 39 0.77 -11.34 -9.82
N PRO A 40 0.11 -10.26 -10.27
CA PRO A 40 -1.25 -9.90 -9.85
C PRO A 40 -2.33 -10.98 -10.01
N PRO A 41 -2.43 -11.70 -11.15
CA PRO A 41 -3.46 -12.72 -11.32
C PRO A 41 -3.45 -13.76 -10.20
N PHE A 42 -2.26 -14.20 -9.78
CA PHE A 42 -2.12 -15.22 -8.74
C PHE A 42 -2.52 -14.71 -7.36
N VAL A 43 -2.18 -13.46 -7.03
CA VAL A 43 -2.54 -12.89 -5.73
C VAL A 43 -4.05 -12.73 -5.60
N TYR A 44 -4.75 -12.40 -6.69
CA TYR A 44 -6.21 -12.34 -6.71
C TYR A 44 -6.86 -13.71 -6.48
N ASP A 45 -6.19 -14.79 -6.86
CA ASP A 45 -6.68 -16.17 -6.71
C ASP A 45 -6.38 -16.79 -5.33
N LEU A 46 -5.65 -16.08 -4.45
CA LEU A 46 -5.37 -16.56 -3.09
C LEU A 46 -6.65 -16.54 -2.23
N ASN A 47 -6.86 -17.60 -1.47
CA ASN A 47 -8.08 -17.83 -0.68
C ASN A 47 -7.93 -17.53 0.83
N PHE A 48 -6.74 -17.08 1.24
CA PHE A 48 -6.37 -16.79 2.60
C PHE A 48 -7.38 -15.89 3.33
N LYS A 49 -7.77 -16.31 4.53
CA LYS A 49 -8.74 -15.62 5.37
C LYS A 49 -8.07 -14.73 6.40
N VAL A 50 -8.48 -13.47 6.43
CA VAL A 50 -7.87 -12.41 7.28
C VAL A 50 -8.75 -11.97 8.45
N THR A 51 -10.04 -12.31 8.45
CA THR A 51 -11.06 -11.79 9.39
C THR A 51 -11.39 -12.77 10.51
N GLY A 52 -10.39 -13.53 10.98
CA GLY A 52 -10.63 -14.54 12.02
C GLY A 52 -11.49 -15.72 11.54
N GLU A 53 -11.66 -15.90 10.23
CA GLU A 53 -12.27 -17.12 9.69
C GLU A 53 -11.22 -18.24 9.61
N SER A 54 -11.66 -19.50 9.54
CA SER A 54 -10.75 -20.63 9.52
C SER A 54 -10.01 -20.73 8.17
N ASN A 55 -8.68 -20.71 8.25
CA ASN A 55 -7.80 -21.13 7.18
C ASN A 55 -7.57 -22.65 7.29
N ILE A 56 -8.47 -23.43 6.69
CA ILE A 56 -8.35 -24.90 6.71
C ILE A 56 -7.09 -25.37 5.97
N PRO A 57 -6.51 -26.54 6.29
CA PRO A 57 -5.26 -27.03 5.71
C PRO A 57 -5.21 -26.98 4.18
N TYR A 58 -6.34 -27.29 3.53
CA TYR A 58 -6.44 -27.28 2.08
C TYR A 58 -6.25 -25.88 1.47
N ILE A 59 -6.79 -24.83 2.10
CA ILE A 59 -6.61 -23.43 1.66
C ILE A 59 -5.13 -23.05 1.77
N LEU A 60 -4.52 -23.29 2.94
CA LEU A 60 -3.12 -22.94 3.18
C LEU A 60 -2.18 -23.66 2.21
N LYS A 61 -2.42 -24.94 1.96
CA LYS A 61 -1.65 -25.72 1.00
C LYS A 61 -1.78 -25.16 -0.42
N THR A 62 -3.00 -24.93 -0.88
CA THR A 62 -3.27 -24.42 -2.23
C THR A 62 -2.63 -23.04 -2.44
N ASP A 63 -2.81 -22.13 -1.49
CA ASP A 63 -2.23 -20.79 -1.54
C ASP A 63 -0.69 -20.85 -1.49
N CYS A 64 -0.11 -21.71 -0.66
CA CYS A 64 1.34 -21.91 -0.60
C CYS A 64 1.90 -22.47 -1.92
N ASP A 65 1.25 -23.46 -2.53
CA ASP A 65 1.69 -24.04 -3.80
C ASP A 65 1.62 -22.99 -4.93
N ASN A 66 0.56 -22.17 -4.95
CA ASN A 66 0.44 -21.04 -5.87
C ASN A 66 1.55 -19.99 -5.65
N LEU A 67 1.83 -19.64 -4.39
CA LEU A 67 2.90 -18.68 -4.03
C LEU A 67 4.29 -19.18 -4.43
N LYS A 68 4.56 -20.48 -4.27
CA LYS A 68 5.81 -21.11 -4.74
C LYS A 68 5.94 -21.00 -6.25
N ASN A 69 4.88 -21.32 -7.00
CA ASN A 69 4.87 -21.25 -8.46
C ASN A 69 5.13 -19.82 -8.96
N VAL A 70 4.35 -18.83 -8.50
CA VAL A 70 4.53 -17.44 -8.94
C VAL A 70 5.88 -16.87 -8.53
N THR A 71 6.38 -17.22 -7.34
CA THR A 71 7.72 -16.79 -6.89
C THR A 71 8.81 -17.36 -7.80
N GLN A 72 8.73 -18.65 -8.15
CA GLN A 72 9.68 -19.27 -9.09
C GLN A 72 9.65 -18.58 -10.46
N ARG A 73 8.47 -18.21 -10.96
CA ARG A 73 8.32 -17.49 -12.24
C ARG A 73 8.94 -16.10 -12.18
N VAL A 74 8.73 -15.37 -11.08
CA VAL A 74 9.35 -14.06 -10.85
C VAL A 74 10.87 -14.20 -10.73
N GLU A 75 11.37 -15.19 -10.00
CA GLU A 75 12.81 -15.44 -9.88
C GLU A 75 13.45 -15.80 -11.23
N THR A 76 12.75 -16.57 -12.07
CA THR A 76 13.19 -16.87 -13.44
C THR A 76 13.21 -15.62 -14.31
N PHE A 77 12.19 -14.76 -14.20
CA PHE A 77 12.16 -13.46 -14.90
C PHE A 77 13.37 -12.58 -14.50
N LEU A 78 13.70 -12.52 -13.20
CA LEU A 78 14.84 -11.77 -12.67
C LEU A 78 16.22 -12.35 -13.07
N GLN A 79 16.30 -13.53 -13.67
CA GLN A 79 17.56 -14.01 -14.26
C GLN A 79 17.90 -13.25 -15.56
N GLY A 80 16.90 -12.69 -16.23
CA GLY A 80 17.07 -11.98 -17.50
C GLY A 80 17.27 -10.46 -17.35
N CYS A 81 17.00 -9.89 -16.18
CA CYS A 81 16.96 -8.44 -15.96
C CYS A 81 17.22 -8.08 -14.49
N SER A 82 17.53 -6.81 -14.21
CA SER A 82 17.65 -6.29 -12.84
C SER A 82 16.48 -5.35 -12.49
N ALA A 83 15.91 -5.56 -11.30
CA ALA A 83 14.92 -4.67 -10.70
C ALA A 83 15.55 -3.59 -9.80
N ASP A 84 16.88 -3.55 -9.65
CA ASP A 84 17.58 -2.76 -8.62
C ASP A 84 17.35 -1.25 -8.75
N LYS A 85 17.08 -0.79 -9.97
CA LYS A 85 16.81 0.62 -10.29
C LYS A 85 15.33 1.00 -10.15
N ASN A 86 14.44 0.03 -9.91
CA ASN A 86 13.01 0.23 -9.82
C ASN A 86 12.51 -0.09 -8.40
N GLU A 87 12.49 0.93 -7.53
CA GLU A 87 12.07 0.77 -6.13
C GLU A 87 10.66 0.19 -5.97
N PHE A 88 9.74 0.55 -6.87
CA PHE A 88 8.39 -0.03 -6.86
C PHE A 88 8.45 -1.54 -7.10
N MET A 89 9.18 -1.99 -8.12
CA MET A 89 9.31 -3.42 -8.41
C MET A 89 10.00 -4.18 -7.28
N LYS A 90 11.07 -3.63 -6.70
CA LYS A 90 11.77 -4.21 -5.53
C LYS A 90 10.82 -4.40 -4.36
N GLU A 91 9.99 -3.39 -4.10
CA GLU A 91 9.00 -3.44 -3.04
C GLU A 91 8.00 -4.59 -3.26
N LYS A 92 7.48 -4.77 -4.48
CA LYS A 92 6.53 -5.85 -4.82
C LYS A 92 7.15 -7.24 -4.77
N ILE A 93 8.39 -7.39 -5.26
CA ILE A 93 9.13 -8.65 -5.17
C ILE A 93 9.36 -9.04 -3.71
N THR A 94 9.73 -8.07 -2.88
CA THR A 94 9.93 -8.29 -1.44
C THR A 94 8.63 -8.69 -0.75
N ALA A 95 7.52 -8.00 -1.02
CA ALA A 95 6.21 -8.34 -0.47
C ALA A 95 5.76 -9.76 -0.85
N LEU A 96 5.95 -10.14 -2.12
CA LEU A 96 5.66 -11.50 -2.59
C LEU A 96 6.47 -12.55 -1.83
N ARG A 97 7.78 -12.34 -1.67
CA ARG A 97 8.67 -13.27 -0.93
C ARG A 97 8.24 -13.42 0.52
N LEU A 98 7.99 -12.31 1.22
CA LEU A 98 7.54 -12.31 2.61
C LEU A 98 6.20 -13.02 2.77
N THR A 99 5.29 -12.85 1.80
CA THR A 99 3.98 -13.52 1.80
C THR A 99 4.14 -15.02 1.61
N LYS A 100 4.95 -15.45 0.64
CA LYS A 100 5.30 -16.87 0.45
C LYS A 100 5.86 -17.47 1.74
N GLU A 101 6.88 -16.84 2.32
CA GLU A 101 7.52 -17.34 3.55
C GLU A 101 6.54 -17.45 4.71
N SER A 102 5.65 -16.48 4.86
CA SER A 102 4.66 -16.48 5.93
C SER A 102 3.58 -17.54 5.74
N LEU A 103 3.02 -17.65 4.53
CA LEU A 103 1.88 -18.52 4.24
C LEU A 103 2.28 -20.00 4.07
N CYS A 104 3.55 -20.26 3.75
CA CYS A 104 4.10 -21.62 3.65
C CYS A 104 4.72 -22.16 4.94
N GLY A 105 4.66 -21.40 6.05
CA GLY A 105 5.23 -21.83 7.34
C GLY A 105 4.50 -23.03 7.93
N SER A 106 5.25 -24.05 8.38
CA SER A 106 4.67 -25.30 8.92
C SER A 106 3.85 -25.11 10.19
N GLU A 107 4.19 -24.13 11.02
CA GLU A 107 3.51 -23.83 12.30
C GLU A 107 2.34 -22.83 12.12
N LEU A 108 2.17 -22.27 10.91
CA LEU A 108 1.19 -21.22 10.66
C LEU A 108 -0.25 -21.65 10.98
N GLN A 109 -0.60 -22.90 10.71
CA GLN A 109 -1.96 -23.37 10.92
C GLN A 109 -2.35 -23.34 12.41
N GLU A 110 -1.45 -23.75 13.29
CA GLU A 110 -1.68 -23.73 14.74
C GLU A 110 -1.80 -22.30 15.24
N ASP A 111 -0.89 -21.42 14.79
CA ASP A 111 -0.92 -20.00 15.15
C ASP A 111 -2.19 -19.30 14.63
N LEU A 112 -2.69 -19.67 13.45
CA LEU A 112 -3.95 -19.15 12.89
C LEU A 112 -5.18 -19.63 13.66
N ASN A 113 -5.15 -20.85 14.20
CA ASN A 113 -6.21 -21.32 15.09
C ASN A 113 -6.25 -20.49 16.37
N LEU A 114 -5.09 -20.21 16.97
CA LEU A 114 -5.00 -19.36 18.15
C LEU A 114 -5.42 -17.92 17.86
N TRP A 115 -5.00 -17.38 16.72
CA TRP A 115 -5.45 -16.07 16.25
C TRP A 115 -6.97 -16.03 16.10
N ARG A 116 -7.58 -17.02 15.44
CA ARG A 116 -9.04 -17.13 15.31
C ARG A 116 -9.73 -17.15 16.66
N ASP A 117 -9.27 -18.01 17.58
CA ASP A 117 -9.96 -18.24 18.85
C ASP A 117 -9.90 -17.00 19.76
N CYS A 118 -8.87 -16.17 19.60
CA CYS A 118 -8.72 -14.90 20.30
C CYS A 118 -9.33 -13.70 19.54
N PHE A 119 -9.52 -13.79 18.22
CA PHE A 119 -10.02 -12.70 17.39
C PHE A 119 -11.36 -12.19 17.92
N ASN A 120 -11.45 -10.88 18.20
CA ASN A 120 -12.66 -10.28 18.75
C ASN A 120 -13.61 -9.80 17.63
N PRO A 121 -14.73 -10.51 17.33
CA PRO A 121 -15.59 -10.17 16.20
C PRO A 121 -16.34 -8.84 16.41
N SER A 122 -16.65 -8.50 17.66
CA SER A 122 -17.33 -7.25 18.01
C SER A 122 -16.42 -6.04 17.77
N VAL A 123 -15.13 -6.15 18.09
CA VAL A 123 -14.13 -5.11 17.78
C VAL A 123 -13.99 -4.94 16.26
N PHE A 124 -13.93 -6.04 15.52
CA PHE A 124 -13.88 -6.00 14.06
C PHE A 124 -15.12 -5.32 13.46
N ALA A 125 -16.32 -5.78 13.82
CA ALA A 125 -17.58 -5.27 13.29
C ALA A 125 -17.78 -3.79 13.62
N GLY A 126 -17.51 -3.38 14.87
CA GLY A 126 -17.62 -1.97 15.28
C GLY A 126 -16.62 -1.07 14.54
N CYS A 127 -15.37 -1.52 14.39
CA CYS A 127 -14.35 -0.79 13.65
C CYS A 127 -14.71 -0.65 12.16
N LYS A 128 -15.12 -1.75 11.52
CA LYS A 128 -15.49 -1.76 10.10
C LYS A 128 -16.69 -0.85 9.83
N LYS A 129 -17.73 -0.92 10.66
CA LYS A 129 -18.89 -0.02 10.57
C LYS A 129 -18.48 1.45 10.63
N ASN A 130 -17.60 1.82 11.56
CA ASN A 130 -17.11 3.20 11.67
C ASN A 130 -16.35 3.65 10.41
N VAL A 131 -15.52 2.76 9.85
CA VAL A 131 -14.80 3.01 8.59
C VAL A 131 -15.78 3.26 7.45
N GLU A 132 -16.77 2.37 7.26
CA GLU A 132 -17.75 2.47 6.18
C GLU A 132 -18.57 3.76 6.28
N GLU A 133 -19.17 4.03 7.45
CA GLU A 133 -19.96 5.25 7.68
C GLU A 133 -19.16 6.55 7.43
N ARG A 134 -17.87 6.54 7.75
CA ARG A 134 -16.98 7.68 7.56
C ARG A 134 -16.62 7.89 6.10
N LEU A 135 -16.29 6.81 5.38
CA LEU A 135 -15.96 6.87 3.96
C LEU A 135 -17.18 7.23 3.10
N ASP A 136 -18.38 6.77 3.47
CA ASP A 136 -19.63 7.15 2.83
C ASP A 136 -19.88 8.66 2.92
N LYS A 137 -19.64 9.27 4.09
CA LYS A 137 -19.75 10.73 4.25
C LYS A 137 -18.73 11.48 3.39
N LEU A 138 -17.48 11.02 3.36
CA LEU A 138 -16.43 11.64 2.55
C LEU A 138 -16.71 11.55 1.05
N GLU A 139 -17.33 10.47 0.58
CA GLU A 139 -17.81 10.35 -0.80
C GLU A 139 -18.99 11.30 -1.08
N GLN A 140 -19.98 11.38 -0.17
CA GLN A 140 -21.10 12.32 -0.29
C GLN A 140 -20.64 13.79 -0.32
N ASP A 141 -19.59 14.12 0.42
CA ASP A 141 -18.96 15.44 0.43
C ASP A 141 -18.05 15.70 -0.80
N GLY A 142 -17.92 14.72 -1.71
CA GLY A 142 -17.11 14.82 -2.92
C GLY A 142 -15.59 14.77 -2.68
N ALA A 143 -15.17 14.31 -1.51
CA ALA A 143 -13.77 14.21 -1.10
C ALA A 143 -13.09 12.93 -1.62
N LEU A 144 -13.89 11.93 -1.97
CA LEU A 144 -13.47 10.62 -2.44
C LEU A 144 -14.22 10.26 -3.73
N GLY A 145 -13.51 9.63 -4.67
CA GLY A 145 -14.14 8.89 -5.77
C GLY A 145 -14.28 7.40 -5.44
N ASP A 146 -15.10 6.69 -6.20
CA ASP A 146 -15.48 5.29 -5.98
C ASP A 146 -14.28 4.36 -5.76
N TYR A 147 -13.25 4.47 -6.62
CA TYR A 147 -12.05 3.64 -6.52
C TYR A 147 -11.21 3.96 -5.27
N GLU A 148 -11.07 5.24 -4.91
CA GLU A 148 -10.34 5.64 -3.71
C GLU A 148 -11.08 5.18 -2.44
N LYS A 149 -12.41 5.32 -2.43
CA LYS A 149 -13.28 4.79 -1.37
C LYS A 149 -13.10 3.27 -1.25
N TRP A 150 -13.11 2.55 -2.36
CA TRP A 150 -12.94 1.09 -2.36
C TRP A 150 -11.57 0.68 -1.78
N CYS A 151 -10.47 1.30 -2.26
CA CYS A 151 -9.12 1.04 -1.74
C CYS A 151 -9.02 1.31 -0.23
N ARG A 152 -9.54 2.47 0.22
CA ARG A 152 -9.56 2.85 1.64
C ARG A 152 -10.37 1.89 2.48
N ASN A 153 -11.57 1.53 2.02
CA ASN A 153 -12.44 0.60 2.74
C ASN A 153 -11.76 -0.77 2.92
N LYS A 154 -11.14 -1.30 1.85
CA LYS A 154 -10.34 -2.54 1.91
C LYS A 154 -9.21 -2.42 2.93
N SER A 155 -8.31 -1.46 2.78
CA SER A 155 -7.13 -1.31 3.64
C SER A 155 -7.49 -1.04 5.10
N LEU A 156 -8.46 -0.18 5.38
CA LEU A 156 -8.89 0.14 6.74
C LEU A 156 -9.69 -1.00 7.38
N SER A 157 -10.50 -1.73 6.61
CA SER A 157 -11.12 -2.98 7.08
C SER A 157 -10.06 -4.00 7.50
N TYR A 158 -8.95 -4.08 6.78
CA TYR A 158 -7.84 -4.94 7.17
C TYR A 158 -7.12 -4.46 8.43
N GLN A 159 -6.96 -3.15 8.65
CA GLN A 159 -6.50 -2.65 9.96
C GLN A 159 -7.46 -3.04 11.08
N CYS A 160 -8.78 -2.98 10.84
CA CYS A 160 -9.77 -3.42 11.82
C CYS A 160 -9.60 -4.90 12.18
N ALA A 161 -9.28 -5.76 11.21
CA ALA A 161 -9.00 -7.17 11.46
C ALA A 161 -7.73 -7.34 12.33
N LEU A 162 -6.65 -6.61 12.03
CA LEU A 162 -5.44 -6.63 12.85
C LEU A 162 -5.70 -6.13 14.28
N LYS A 163 -6.51 -5.08 14.43
CA LYS A 163 -6.91 -4.55 15.74
C LYS A 163 -7.75 -5.56 16.54
N ALA A 164 -8.62 -6.31 15.87
CA ALA A 164 -9.44 -7.33 16.51
C ALA A 164 -8.63 -8.52 17.06
N GLY A 165 -7.44 -8.79 16.50
CA GLY A 165 -6.50 -9.78 17.03
C GLY A 165 -5.35 -9.21 17.87
N ALA A 166 -5.34 -7.91 18.17
CA ALA A 166 -4.24 -7.28 18.91
C ALA A 166 -4.10 -7.76 20.37
N GLY A 167 -5.15 -8.37 20.93
CA GLY A 167 -5.15 -8.95 22.28
C GLY A 167 -4.66 -10.39 22.35
N CYS A 168 -4.21 -10.97 21.22
CA CYS A 168 -3.79 -12.36 21.16
C CYS A 168 -2.41 -12.59 21.77
N PRO A 169 -2.16 -13.80 22.30
CA PRO A 169 -0.86 -14.12 22.89
C PRO A 169 0.24 -14.02 21.83
N THR A 170 1.47 -13.76 22.26
CA THR A 170 2.64 -13.56 21.37
C THR A 170 2.94 -14.77 20.47
N ILE A 171 2.52 -15.97 20.89
CA ILE A 171 2.58 -17.18 20.05
C ILE A 171 1.78 -17.00 18.75
N ALA A 172 0.72 -16.18 18.73
CA ALA A 172 -0.05 -15.84 17.53
C ALA A 172 0.60 -14.72 16.67
N ASP A 173 1.76 -14.17 17.06
CA ASP A 173 2.41 -13.08 16.31
C ASP A 173 2.79 -13.51 14.89
N ARG A 174 3.13 -14.78 14.68
CA ARG A 174 3.38 -15.32 13.33
C ARG A 174 2.14 -15.26 12.45
N ALA A 175 0.98 -15.62 12.99
CA ALA A 175 -0.30 -15.52 12.28
C ALA A 175 -0.64 -14.06 11.97
N ARG A 176 -0.44 -13.15 12.93
CA ARG A 176 -0.56 -11.71 12.69
C ARG A 176 0.32 -11.26 11.54
N LYS A 177 1.60 -11.66 11.55
CA LYS A 177 2.56 -11.27 10.52
C LYS A 177 2.20 -11.83 9.15
N ALA A 178 1.70 -13.06 9.09
CA ALA A 178 1.20 -13.66 7.87
C ALA A 178 0.00 -12.89 7.30
N VAL A 179 -0.95 -12.50 8.15
CA VAL A 179 -2.09 -11.65 7.79
C VAL A 179 -1.59 -10.29 7.25
N GLU A 180 -0.67 -9.62 7.95
CA GLU A 180 -0.08 -8.34 7.51
C GLU A 180 0.62 -8.45 6.14
N ASN A 181 1.45 -9.47 5.95
CA ASN A 181 2.18 -9.69 4.69
C ASN A 181 1.23 -9.97 3.53
N TYR A 182 0.23 -10.84 3.75
CA TYR A 182 -0.80 -11.12 2.74
C TYR A 182 -1.59 -9.86 2.37
N ILE A 183 -2.05 -9.07 3.35
CA ILE A 183 -2.77 -7.83 3.09
C ILE A 183 -1.92 -6.85 2.27
N ASN A 184 -0.66 -6.67 2.63
CA ASN A 184 0.24 -5.75 1.91
C ASN A 184 0.38 -6.16 0.44
N THR A 185 0.61 -7.44 0.18
CA THR A 185 0.68 -8.04 -1.16
C THR A 185 -0.63 -7.88 -1.94
N LEU A 186 -1.78 -8.02 -1.27
CA LEU A 186 -3.09 -7.84 -1.87
C LEU A 186 -3.36 -6.37 -2.23
N MET A 187 -3.05 -5.42 -1.34
CA MET A 187 -3.22 -3.99 -1.63
C MET A 187 -2.31 -3.54 -2.77
N ASP A 188 -1.10 -4.09 -2.80
CA ASP A 188 -0.09 -3.85 -3.81
C ASP A 188 -0.58 -4.24 -5.22
N VAL A 189 -1.17 -5.42 -5.39
CA VAL A 189 -1.70 -5.84 -6.70
C VAL A 189 -2.89 -5.02 -7.15
N HIS A 190 -3.73 -4.63 -6.19
CA HIS A 190 -4.85 -3.74 -6.45
C HIS A 190 -4.43 -2.31 -6.75
N GLY A 191 -3.15 -1.93 -6.63
CA GLY A 191 -2.73 -0.54 -6.86
C GLY A 191 -3.30 0.42 -5.82
N CYS A 192 -3.56 -0.08 -4.62
CA CYS A 192 -4.02 0.70 -3.48
C CYS A 192 -2.86 0.93 -2.49
N LEU A 193 -3.02 1.93 -1.62
CA LEU A 193 -2.05 2.13 -0.55
C LEU A 193 -2.21 1.04 0.52
N ARG A 194 -1.08 0.59 1.06
CA ARG A 194 -1.04 -0.38 2.18
C ARG A 194 -1.73 0.20 3.41
N PRO A 195 -2.24 -0.65 4.32
CA PRO A 195 -2.93 -0.19 5.53
C PRO A 195 -2.15 0.87 6.30
N THR A 196 -0.85 0.68 6.55
CA THR A 196 -0.02 1.62 7.32
C THR A 196 0.05 3.02 6.72
N VAL A 197 -0.16 3.17 5.41
CA VAL A 197 -0.18 4.48 4.75
C VAL A 197 -1.52 5.17 4.97
N TYR A 198 -2.63 4.43 4.91
CA TYR A 198 -3.97 5.00 5.15
C TYR A 198 -4.26 5.32 6.62
N ALA A 199 -3.42 4.87 7.54
CA ALA A 199 -3.46 5.31 8.94
C ALA A 199 -3.39 6.84 9.09
N CYS A 200 -2.63 7.51 8.22
CA CYS A 200 -2.61 8.95 8.12
C CYS A 200 -3.43 9.43 6.91
N GLU A 201 -4.42 10.29 7.15
CA GLU A 201 -5.26 10.82 6.08
C GLU A 201 -4.97 12.29 5.75
N GLY A 202 -3.73 12.75 5.92
CA GLY A 202 -3.31 14.11 5.56
C GLY A 202 -3.67 14.49 4.11
N LYS A 203 -3.55 13.54 3.18
CA LYS A 203 -3.99 13.74 1.78
C LYS A 203 -5.49 14.04 1.65
N LEU A 204 -6.34 13.45 2.50
CA LEU A 204 -7.78 13.75 2.48
C LEU A 204 -8.08 15.14 3.04
N VAL A 205 -7.32 15.59 4.04
CA VAL A 205 -7.44 16.99 4.51
C VAL A 205 -7.14 17.95 3.37
N HIS A 206 -6.07 17.70 2.62
CA HIS A 206 -5.75 18.48 1.42
C HIS A 206 -6.85 18.38 0.35
N ASN A 207 -7.38 17.19 0.06
CA ASN A 207 -8.44 17.03 -0.93
C ASN A 207 -9.75 17.73 -0.52
N CYS A 208 -10.15 17.63 0.75
CA CYS A 208 -11.28 18.38 1.29
C CYS A 208 -11.09 19.89 1.12
N HIS A 209 -9.90 20.40 1.43
CA HIS A 209 -9.57 21.81 1.29
C HIS A 209 -9.52 22.22 -0.19
N TRP A 210 -8.80 21.50 -1.04
CA TRP A 210 -8.61 21.79 -2.46
C TRP A 210 -9.91 21.70 -3.25
N THR A 211 -10.68 20.62 -3.11
CA THR A 211 -11.95 20.43 -3.84
C THR A 211 -12.94 21.54 -3.53
N VAL A 212 -12.96 22.03 -2.29
CA VAL A 212 -13.95 23.02 -1.86
C VAL A 212 -13.44 24.45 -2.03
N VAL A 213 -12.16 24.73 -1.72
CA VAL A 213 -11.58 26.07 -1.86
C VAL A 213 -11.21 26.35 -3.31
N TYR A 214 -10.50 25.47 -4.02
CA TYR A 214 -10.03 25.77 -5.38
C TYR A 214 -11.16 25.78 -6.42
N LYS A 215 -12.07 24.78 -6.41
CA LYS A 215 -13.22 24.79 -7.34
C LYS A 215 -14.21 25.93 -7.07
N SER A 216 -14.24 26.45 -5.83
CA SER A 216 -15.05 27.62 -5.49
C SER A 216 -14.31 28.94 -5.75
N ALA A 217 -12.98 28.99 -5.53
CA ALA A 217 -12.13 30.16 -5.66
C ALA A 217 -11.70 30.46 -7.11
N GLU A 218 -11.61 29.46 -8.01
CA GLU A 218 -11.50 29.72 -9.46
C GLU A 218 -12.64 30.59 -9.99
N LYS A 219 -13.74 30.71 -9.24
CA LYS A 219 -14.90 31.54 -9.56
C LYS A 219 -14.97 32.86 -8.78
N LEU A 220 -13.99 33.18 -7.91
CA LEU A 220 -14.10 34.33 -6.99
C LEU A 220 -12.87 35.26 -7.05
N PRO A 221 -13.06 36.58 -7.23
CA PRO A 221 -11.96 37.54 -7.26
C PRO A 221 -11.41 37.84 -5.85
N LEU A 222 -10.11 38.12 -5.76
CA LEU A 222 -9.32 38.33 -4.53
C LEU A 222 -9.60 39.65 -3.74
N LEU A 223 -10.67 40.41 -4.04
CA LEU A 223 -10.93 41.76 -3.48
C LEU A 223 -12.46 42.04 -3.32
N PRO A 224 -12.90 43.16 -2.67
CA PRO A 224 -14.06 43.19 -1.78
C PRO A 224 -15.31 42.67 -2.49
N SER A 225 -15.80 41.60 -1.92
CA SER A 225 -16.81 40.74 -2.49
C SER A 225 -18.20 41.20 -2.05
N ASP A 226 -19.15 41.22 -2.99
CA ASP A 226 -20.55 41.43 -2.65
C ASP A 226 -21.07 40.35 -1.68
N GLU A 227 -22.19 40.62 -1.01
CA GLU A 227 -22.79 39.73 -0.02
C GLU A 227 -23.04 38.30 -0.58
N GLY A 228 -23.38 38.20 -1.87
CA GLY A 228 -23.57 36.93 -2.56
C GLY A 228 -22.28 36.12 -2.69
N THR A 229 -21.15 36.77 -2.92
CA THR A 229 -19.83 36.16 -2.99
C THR A 229 -19.34 35.77 -1.60
N LEU A 230 -19.55 36.63 -0.59
CA LEU A 230 -19.23 36.32 0.81
C LEU A 230 -20.02 35.09 1.30
N SER A 231 -21.31 35.00 0.95
CA SER A 231 -22.17 33.85 1.26
C SER A 231 -21.67 32.54 0.62
N LYS A 232 -21.18 32.60 -0.63
CA LYS A 232 -20.54 31.45 -1.29
C LYS A 232 -19.26 31.02 -0.57
N TYR A 233 -18.44 31.96 -0.14
CA TYR A 233 -17.23 31.67 0.63
C TYR A 233 -17.57 31.03 1.99
N CYS A 234 -18.54 31.58 2.73
CA CYS A 234 -19.00 30.99 3.99
C CYS A 234 -19.54 29.57 3.79
N ARG A 235 -20.25 29.31 2.68
CA ARG A 235 -20.74 27.96 2.33
C ARG A 235 -19.59 27.01 1.99
N ALA A 236 -18.60 27.47 1.23
CA ALA A 236 -17.40 26.69 0.91
C ALA A 236 -16.60 26.37 2.18
N ALA A 237 -16.35 27.35 3.03
CA ALA A 237 -15.73 27.14 4.34
C ALA A 237 -16.52 26.12 5.18
N LYS A 238 -17.83 26.26 5.30
CA LYS A 238 -18.68 25.28 6.02
C LYS A 238 -18.60 23.87 5.41
N SER A 239 -18.46 23.76 4.09
CA SER A 239 -18.27 22.47 3.40
C SER A 239 -16.89 21.85 3.67
N VAL A 240 -15.80 22.65 3.72
CA VAL A 240 -14.47 22.18 4.16
C VAL A 240 -14.53 21.69 5.62
N SER A 241 -15.21 22.42 6.50
CA SER A 241 -15.33 22.04 7.93
C SER A 241 -16.06 20.71 8.09
N THR A 242 -17.12 20.52 7.30
CA THR A 242 -17.91 19.28 7.30
C THR A 242 -17.09 18.11 6.78
N CYS A 243 -16.36 18.30 5.66
CA CYS A 243 -15.52 17.28 5.05
C CYS A 243 -14.36 16.85 5.96
N THR A 244 -13.59 17.82 6.48
CA THR A 244 -12.39 17.56 7.28
C THR A 244 -12.68 16.97 8.67
N ARG A 245 -13.89 17.15 9.21
CA ARG A 245 -14.33 16.57 10.49
C ARG A 245 -14.28 15.03 10.50
N ASN A 246 -14.45 14.40 9.34
CA ASN A 246 -14.44 12.95 9.18
C ASN A 246 -13.06 12.38 8.80
N VAL A 247 -12.01 13.21 8.78
CA VAL A 247 -10.65 12.79 8.38
C VAL A 247 -9.80 12.51 9.62
N GLN A 248 -9.12 11.36 9.63
CA GLN A 248 -8.23 10.90 10.71
C GLN A 248 -6.78 11.33 10.49
N ILE A 249 -6.22 12.04 11.46
CA ILE A 249 -4.83 12.55 11.41
C ILE A 249 -4.01 12.14 12.63
N GLU A 250 -4.60 11.37 13.55
CA GLU A 250 -4.00 11.00 14.83
C GLU A 250 -2.71 10.19 14.64
N GLN A 251 -2.64 9.39 13.58
CA GLN A 251 -1.49 8.57 13.22
C GLN A 251 -0.59 9.22 12.17
N CYS A 252 -0.82 10.50 11.83
CA CYS A 252 0.10 11.28 11.00
C CYS A 252 1.34 11.74 11.78
N SER A 253 2.37 12.19 11.07
CA SER A 253 3.50 12.90 11.68
C SER A 253 3.06 14.22 12.32
N GLU A 254 3.83 14.76 13.27
CA GLU A 254 3.51 16.04 13.92
C GLU A 254 3.51 17.22 12.94
N GLU A 255 4.35 17.16 11.91
CA GLU A 255 4.35 18.13 10.81
C GLU A 255 3.03 18.07 10.03
N GLU A 256 2.60 16.87 9.62
CA GLU A 256 1.33 16.68 8.91
C GLU A 256 0.12 17.03 9.76
N LYS A 257 0.17 16.79 11.08
CA LYS A 257 -0.86 17.23 12.03
C LYS A 257 -0.92 18.75 12.10
N THR A 258 0.22 19.44 12.14
CA THR A 258 0.29 20.90 12.16
C THR A 258 -0.25 21.49 10.87
N ILE A 259 0.14 20.95 9.71
CA ILE A 259 -0.39 21.35 8.40
C ILE A 259 -1.90 21.10 8.35
N SER A 260 -2.36 19.92 8.80
CA SER A 260 -3.78 19.58 8.83
C SER A 260 -4.58 20.49 9.76
N ALA A 261 -4.02 20.84 10.93
CA ALA A 261 -4.63 21.77 11.87
C ALA A 261 -4.71 23.18 11.28
N TYR A 262 -3.67 23.64 10.58
CA TYR A 262 -3.68 24.90 9.84
C TYR A 262 -4.75 24.92 8.75
N LEU A 263 -4.84 23.87 7.92
CA LEU A 263 -5.85 23.75 6.86
C LEU A 263 -7.28 23.67 7.40
N ARG A 264 -7.47 23.09 8.59
CA ARG A 264 -8.74 23.13 9.33
C ARG A 264 -8.98 24.51 9.97
N GLY A 265 -7.94 25.23 10.36
CA GLY A 265 -7.99 26.54 10.99
C GLY A 265 -8.25 27.72 10.03
N TRP A 266 -8.16 27.53 8.71
CA TRP A 266 -8.59 28.53 7.69
C TRP A 266 -10.12 28.75 7.63
N LEU A 267 -10.86 28.09 8.51
CA LEU A 267 -12.28 28.27 8.68
C LEU A 267 -12.54 29.42 9.65
N PRO A 268 -13.42 30.39 9.33
CA PRO A 268 -13.80 31.39 10.30
C PRO A 268 -14.41 30.65 11.50
N THR A 269 -13.78 30.80 12.66
CA THR A 269 -14.42 30.50 13.93
C THR A 269 -15.65 31.39 14.02
N GLU A 270 -16.84 30.79 14.10
CA GLU A 270 -18.07 31.55 14.35
C GLU A 270 -17.87 32.42 15.61
N PRO A 271 -18.27 33.71 15.59
CA PRO A 271 -18.34 34.52 16.79
C PRO A 271 -19.42 34.04 17.77
#